data_AF-A0A225WRI0-F1
#
_entry.id   AF-A0A225WRI0-F1
#
_cell.length_a   1.000
_cell.length_b   1.000
_cell.length_c   1.000
_cell.angle_alpha   90.00
_cell.angle_beta   90.00
_cell.angle_gamma   90.00
#
_symmetry.space_group_name_H-M   'P 1'
#
loop_
_entity.id
_entity.type
_entity.pdbx_description
1 polymer ?
#
loop_
_entity_poly.entity_id
_entity_poly.type
_entity_poly.pdbx_seq_one_letter_code
_entity_poly.pdbx_strand_id
1 'polypeptide(L)'
;MDKKTPDGIRVINDYSYPPDAAANNFSDRSNFPAISYNPPRGIARHLWELRVRFLCLPLLMILGDVSGAIRHIPVNTDNVYMFAFEFEGCIVIDLSCCFIWCGSPAFYSVAGALINSLY
;
A
#
# COMPACT_ATOMS: atom_id res chain seq x y z
N MET A 1 -32.73 3.31 -14.86
CA MET A 1 -31.86 4.51 -14.82
C MET A 1 -31.13 4.48 -13.50
N ASP A 2 -29.84 4.14 -13.56
CA ASP A 2 -28.98 4.03 -12.38
C ASP A 2 -28.57 5.45 -11.96
N LYS A 3 -28.94 5.86 -10.75
CA LYS A 3 -28.57 7.18 -10.23
C LYS A 3 -27.09 7.11 -9.87
N LYS A 4 -26.24 7.57 -10.78
CA LYS A 4 -24.83 7.89 -10.52
C LYS A 4 -24.82 8.92 -9.38
N THR A 5 -24.51 8.51 -8.17
CA THR A 5 -24.34 9.44 -7.03
C THR A 5 -23.28 10.46 -7.42
N PRO A 6 -23.57 11.77 -7.39
CA PRO A 6 -22.54 12.77 -7.56
C PRO A 6 -21.63 12.73 -6.31
N ASP A 7 -20.35 13.01 -6.53
CA ASP A 7 -19.30 13.20 -5.52
C ASP A 7 -18.62 11.94 -4.95
N GLY A 8 -17.58 11.50 -5.67
CA GLY A 8 -16.57 10.56 -5.16
C GLY A 8 -15.63 11.20 -4.15
N ILE A 9 -16.17 11.73 -3.05
CA ILE A 9 -15.38 12.28 -1.94
C ILE A 9 -14.61 11.15 -1.28
N ARG A 10 -13.29 11.32 -1.14
CA ARG A 10 -12.41 10.39 -0.44
C ARG A 10 -11.87 11.05 0.81
N VAL A 11 -12.16 10.45 1.95
CA VAL A 11 -11.59 10.89 3.24
C VAL A 11 -10.19 10.32 3.37
N ILE A 12 -9.25 11.19 3.75
CA ILE A 12 -7.85 10.83 3.99
C ILE A 12 -7.49 11.35 5.37
N ASN A 13 -7.06 10.46 6.25
CA ASN A 13 -6.49 10.85 7.53
C ASN A 13 -5.02 11.25 7.35
N ASP A 14 -4.63 12.40 7.89
CA ASP A 14 -3.25 12.89 7.80
C ASP A 14 -2.42 12.35 8.98
N TYR A 15 -1.78 11.20 8.77
CA TYR A 15 -0.89 10.58 9.75
C TYR A 15 0.45 11.30 9.93
N SER A 16 0.68 12.42 9.24
CA SER A 16 1.89 13.25 9.37
C SER A 16 1.66 14.55 10.13
N TYR A 17 0.40 14.85 10.50
CA TYR A 17 0.03 16.02 11.29
C TYR A 17 -0.51 15.64 12.68
N PRO A 18 -0.26 16.46 13.72
CA PRO A 18 0.67 17.58 13.76
C PRO A 18 2.14 17.13 13.71
N PRO A 19 3.07 17.98 13.22
CA PRO A 19 4.50 17.69 13.26
C PRO A 19 4.94 17.25 14.66
N ASP A 20 5.84 16.28 14.72
CA ASP A 20 6.39 15.66 15.95
C ASP A 20 5.38 14.97 16.89
N ALA A 21 4.09 15.03 16.60
CA ALA A 21 3.03 14.39 17.38
C ALA A 21 2.01 13.61 16.54
N ALA A 22 2.35 13.32 15.27
CA ALA A 22 1.58 12.46 14.39
C ALA A 22 1.93 10.97 14.53
N ALA A 23 1.03 10.09 14.10
CA ALA A 23 1.23 8.64 14.11
C ALA A 23 2.53 8.22 13.38
N ASN A 24 2.89 8.88 12.28
CA ASN A 24 4.12 8.59 11.53
C ASN A 24 5.41 8.91 12.30
N ASN A 25 5.34 9.78 13.32
CA ASN A 25 6.48 10.13 14.18
C ASN A 25 6.61 9.15 15.35
N PHE A 26 5.49 8.64 15.88
CA PHE A 26 5.48 7.64 16.95
C PHE A 26 5.71 6.20 16.46
N SER A 27 5.62 5.96 15.15
CA SER A 27 5.80 4.62 14.58
C SER A 27 7.26 4.16 14.69
N ASP A 28 7.48 3.02 15.35
CA ASP A 28 8.79 2.38 15.40
C ASP A 28 9.16 1.78 14.05
N ARG A 29 10.08 2.45 13.34
CA ARG A 29 10.55 2.06 12.01
C ARG A 29 11.59 0.94 12.06
N SER A 30 12.15 0.63 13.23
CA SER A 30 13.15 -0.43 13.38
C SER A 30 12.55 -1.83 13.23
N ASN A 31 11.24 -1.96 13.50
CA ASN A 31 10.49 -3.21 13.39
C ASN A 31 9.78 -3.38 12.03
N PHE A 32 10.04 -2.50 11.05
CA PHE A 32 9.41 -2.63 9.74
C PHE A 32 10.03 -3.80 8.96
N PRO A 33 9.21 -4.62 8.26
CA PRO A 33 9.74 -5.61 7.34
C PRO A 33 10.69 -4.98 6.33
N ALA A 34 11.83 -5.64 6.09
CA ALA A 34 12.78 -5.17 5.10
C ALA A 34 12.16 -5.24 3.70
N ILE A 35 12.20 -4.13 2.96
CA ILE A 35 11.69 -4.05 1.60
C ILE A 35 12.80 -3.73 0.63
N SER A 36 12.74 -4.36 -0.55
CA SER A 36 13.58 -4.04 -1.68
C SER A 36 12.71 -3.44 -2.78
N TYR A 37 13.06 -2.24 -3.20
CA TYR A 37 12.38 -1.59 -4.33
C TYR A 37 13.17 -1.84 -5.61
N ASN A 38 12.57 -2.55 -6.57
CA ASN A 38 13.10 -2.63 -7.92
C ASN A 38 12.54 -1.46 -8.75
N PRO A 39 13.35 -0.47 -9.14
CA PRO A 39 12.86 0.68 -9.88
C PRO A 39 12.33 0.27 -11.27
N PRO A 40 11.48 1.08 -11.93
CA PRO A 40 10.95 0.81 -13.27
C PRO A 40 12.04 0.50 -14.30
N ARG A 41 13.24 1.06 -14.10
CA ARG A 41 14.43 0.76 -14.91
C ARG A 41 14.80 -0.73 -14.92
N GLY A 42 14.60 -1.46 -13.82
CA GLY A 42 14.87 -2.89 -13.75
C GLY A 42 13.97 -3.69 -14.70
N ILE A 43 12.66 -3.38 -14.70
CA ILE A 43 11.68 -3.99 -15.61
C ILE A 43 12.02 -3.62 -17.06
N ALA A 44 12.28 -2.34 -17.35
CA ALA A 44 12.64 -1.89 -18.68
C ALA A 44 13.90 -2.58 -19.23
N ARG A 45 14.93 -2.73 -18.40
CA ARG A 45 16.16 -3.47 -18.76
C ARG A 45 15.85 -4.93 -19.06
N HIS A 46 15.06 -5.59 -18.22
CA HIS A 46 14.71 -6.99 -18.43
C HIS A 46 13.93 -7.20 -19.74
N LEU A 47 12.95 -6.33 -20.02
CA LEU A 47 12.21 -6.33 -21.29
C LEU A 47 13.14 -6.17 -22.49
N TRP A 48 14.08 -5.23 -22.42
CA TRP A 48 15.06 -5.01 -23.47
C TRP A 48 15.93 -6.25 -23.71
N GLU A 49 16.46 -6.86 -22.66
CA GLU A 49 17.28 -8.07 -22.77
C GLU A 49 16.52 -9.26 -23.35
N LEU A 50 15.24 -9.43 -23.00
CA LEU A 50 14.37 -10.46 -23.59
C LEU A 50 14.13 -10.19 -25.07
N ARG A 51 13.89 -8.92 -25.45
CA ARG A 51 13.65 -8.54 -26.84
C ARG A 51 14.86 -8.77 -27.74
N VAL A 52 16.06 -8.52 -27.23
CA VAL A 52 17.32 -8.77 -27.96
C VAL A 52 17.59 -10.27 -28.10
N ARG A 53 17.30 -11.08 -27.06
CA ARG A 53 17.53 -12.54 -27.08
C ARG A 53 16.55 -13.30 -27.97
N PHE A 54 15.28 -12.90 -27.98
CA PHE A 54 14.21 -13.60 -28.69
C PHE A 54 13.63 -12.73 -29.80
N LEU A 55 14.46 -12.49 -30.83
CA LEU A 55 14.06 -11.75 -32.02
C LEU A 55 12.85 -12.45 -32.67
N CYS A 56 11.84 -11.66 -33.01
CA CYS A 56 10.59 -12.10 -33.67
C CYS A 56 9.60 -12.92 -32.83
N LEU A 57 9.87 -13.20 -31.54
CA LEU A 57 8.84 -13.74 -30.65
C LEU A 57 8.00 -12.63 -30.01
N PRO A 58 6.68 -12.85 -29.80
CA PRO A 58 5.85 -11.94 -29.04
C PRO A 58 6.29 -11.96 -27.56
N LEU A 59 6.45 -10.78 -26.97
CA LEU A 59 6.74 -10.62 -25.55
C LEU A 59 5.45 -10.25 -24.84
N LEU A 60 5.02 -11.09 -23.90
CA LEU A 60 3.81 -10.89 -23.11
C LEU A 60 4.17 -10.48 -21.69
N MET A 61 3.43 -9.52 -21.13
CA MET A 61 3.56 -9.08 -19.74
C MET A 61 2.20 -9.22 -19.07
N ILE A 62 2.18 -9.83 -17.88
CA ILE A 62 1.03 -9.79 -16.99
C ILE A 62 1.29 -8.66 -16.00
N LEU A 63 0.39 -7.68 -15.99
CA LEU A 63 0.39 -6.59 -15.02
C LEU A 63 -0.94 -6.62 -14.28
N GLY A 64 -0.88 -6.60 -12.95
CA GLY A 64 -2.05 -6.58 -12.09
C GLY A 64 -1.87 -5.60 -10.95
N ASP A 65 -2.98 -5.08 -10.45
CA ASP A 65 -3.07 -4.32 -9.21
C ASP A 65 -3.97 -5.07 -8.23
N VAL A 66 -3.62 -5.01 -6.94
CA VAL A 66 -4.44 -5.59 -5.87
C VAL A 66 -5.28 -4.47 -5.27
N SER A 67 -6.51 -4.34 -5.74
CA SER A 67 -7.40 -3.27 -5.30
C SER A 67 -7.62 -3.30 -3.79
N GLY A 68 -7.34 -2.18 -3.13
CA GLY A 68 -7.56 -2.04 -1.70
C GLY A 68 -6.69 -2.94 -0.82
N ALA A 69 -5.56 -3.43 -1.33
CA ALA A 69 -4.73 -4.43 -0.64
C ALA A 69 -4.41 -4.11 0.82
N ILE A 70 -4.14 -2.84 1.11
CA ILE A 70 -3.76 -2.38 2.44
C ILE A 70 -4.91 -2.58 3.47
N ARG A 71 -6.17 -2.54 3.01
CA ARG A 71 -7.37 -2.81 3.85
C ARG A 71 -7.45 -4.25 4.35
N HIS A 72 -6.71 -5.16 3.73
CA HIS A 72 -6.69 -6.58 4.10
C HIS A 72 -5.58 -6.93 5.08
N ILE A 73 -4.75 -5.96 5.48
CA ILE A 73 -3.67 -6.16 6.43
C ILE A 73 -4.17 -5.67 7.80
N PRO A 74 -4.34 -6.52 8.81
CA PRO A 74 -4.84 -6.10 10.12
C PRO A 74 -3.78 -5.31 10.90
N VAL A 75 -4.23 -4.37 11.73
CA VAL A 75 -3.38 -3.65 12.70
C VAL A 75 -3.34 -4.43 14.02
N ASN A 76 -2.20 -4.39 14.70
CA ASN A 76 -2.03 -4.99 16.01
C ASN A 76 -3.00 -4.35 17.04
N THR A 77 -3.66 -5.18 17.84
CA THR A 77 -4.70 -4.77 18.80
C THR A 77 -4.20 -3.77 19.84
N ASP A 78 -2.96 -3.91 20.28
CA ASP A 78 -2.38 -3.09 21.34
C ASP A 78 -1.97 -1.71 20.83
N ASN A 79 -1.91 -1.51 19.50
CA ASN A 79 -1.46 -0.26 18.87
C ASN A 79 -2.56 0.42 18.04
N VAL A 80 -3.74 -0.20 17.92
CA VAL A 80 -4.81 0.27 17.02
C VAL A 80 -5.36 1.65 17.41
N TYR A 81 -5.26 2.02 18.69
CA TYR A 81 -5.70 3.32 19.19
C TYR A 81 -4.93 4.51 18.58
N MET A 82 -3.71 4.27 18.07
CA MET A 82 -2.90 5.30 17.38
C MET A 82 -3.48 5.70 16.02
N PHE A 83 -4.41 4.92 15.48
CA PHE A 83 -5.09 5.15 14.20
C PHE A 83 -6.53 5.65 14.38
N ALA A 84 -6.85 6.19 15.57
CA ALA A 84 -8.12 6.82 15.84
C ALA A 84 -8.16 8.26 15.29
N PHE A 85 -9.30 8.66 14.72
CA PHE A 85 -9.57 10.04 14.30
C PHE A 85 -11.04 10.40 14.51
N GLU A 86 -11.32 11.70 14.63
CA GLU A 86 -12.68 12.22 14.70
C GLU A 86 -13.19 12.53 13.28
N PHE A 87 -14.40 12.08 12.98
CA PHE A 87 -15.07 12.34 11.71
C PHE A 87 -16.56 12.50 11.96
N GLU A 88 -17.10 13.68 11.64
CA GLU A 88 -18.53 14.00 11.78
C GLU A 88 -19.10 13.71 13.19
N GLY A 89 -18.35 14.04 14.23
CA GLY A 89 -18.72 13.83 15.63
C GLY A 89 -18.56 12.39 16.12
N CYS A 90 -18.05 11.48 15.28
CA CYS A 90 -17.77 10.10 15.64
C CYS A 90 -16.26 9.88 15.80
N ILE A 91 -15.87 9.05 16.77
CA ILE A 91 -14.51 8.50 16.81
C ILE A 91 -14.47 7.26 15.93
N VAL A 92 -13.64 7.31 14.90
CA VAL A 92 -13.37 6.19 13.98
C VAL A 92 -12.00 5.64 14.29
N ILE A 93 -11.87 4.31 14.33
CA ILE A 93 -10.60 3.61 14.52
C ILE A 93 -10.38 2.72 13.30
N ASP A 94 -9.27 2.91 12.58
CA ASP A 94 -8.91 2.02 11.49
C ASP A 94 -8.28 0.74 12.03
N LEU A 95 -8.93 -0.39 11.78
CA LEU A 95 -8.47 -1.72 12.19
C LEU A 95 -7.56 -2.37 11.14
N SER A 96 -7.45 -1.75 9.97
CA SER A 96 -6.62 -2.20 8.86
C SER A 96 -5.44 -1.25 8.66
N CYS A 97 -4.41 -1.73 7.97
CA CYS A 97 -3.25 -0.93 7.68
C CYS A 97 -3.70 0.29 6.86
N CYS A 98 -3.34 1.48 7.35
CA CYS A 98 -3.95 2.70 6.82
C CYS A 98 -3.25 3.17 5.54
N PHE A 99 -4.01 3.82 4.66
CA PHE A 99 -3.42 4.58 3.58
C PHE A 99 -2.66 5.78 4.17
N ILE A 100 -1.44 6.09 3.69
CA ILE A 100 -0.55 7.20 4.15
C ILE A 100 0.26 6.94 5.44
N TRP A 101 0.03 5.83 6.15
CA TRP A 101 0.95 5.44 7.23
C TRP A 101 2.32 5.03 6.68
N CYS A 102 3.40 5.46 7.36
CA CYS A 102 4.78 5.25 6.91
C CYS A 102 5.19 3.77 6.87
N GLY A 103 4.54 2.90 7.65
CA GLY A 103 4.77 1.46 7.65
C GLY A 103 4.04 0.70 6.54
N SER A 104 3.01 1.29 5.91
CA SER A 104 2.13 0.56 4.99
C SER A 104 2.85 -0.12 3.81
N PRO A 105 3.84 0.52 3.14
CA PRO A 105 4.60 -0.15 2.09
C PRO A 105 5.38 -1.37 2.59
N ALA A 106 5.90 -1.30 3.81
CA ALA A 106 6.69 -2.36 4.40
C ALA A 106 5.83 -3.60 4.70
N PHE A 107 4.70 -3.42 5.37
CA PHE A 107 3.78 -4.52 5.67
C PHE A 107 3.08 -5.06 4.42
N TYR A 108 2.76 -4.20 3.45
CA TYR A 108 2.22 -4.65 2.17
C TYR A 108 3.20 -5.54 1.40
N SER A 109 4.51 -5.28 1.48
CA SER A 109 5.50 -6.13 0.80
C SER A 109 5.45 -7.59 1.24
N VAL A 110 5.12 -7.86 2.50
CA VAL A 110 5.00 -9.22 3.05
C VAL A 110 3.80 -9.92 2.44
N ALA A 111 2.64 -9.23 2.41
CA ALA A 111 1.44 -9.75 1.74
C ALA A 111 1.67 -9.94 0.23
N GLY A 112 2.37 -9.00 -0.42
CA GLY A 112 2.73 -9.07 -1.83
C GLY A 112 3.67 -10.25 -2.14
N ALA A 113 4.64 -10.53 -1.26
CA ALA A 113 5.54 -11.67 -1.40
C ALA A 113 4.78 -13.01 -1.29
N LEU A 114 3.80 -13.10 -0.38
CA LEU A 114 2.91 -14.26 -0.28
C LEU A 114 2.09 -14.45 -1.57
N ILE A 115 1.47 -13.39 -2.09
CA ILE A 115 0.72 -13.46 -3.35
C ILE A 115 1.63 -13.90 -4.50
N ASN A 116 2.84 -13.34 -4.59
CA ASN A 116 3.81 -13.70 -5.61
C ASN A 116 4.37 -15.14 -5.44
N SER A 117 4.25 -15.75 -4.27
CA SER A 117 4.63 -17.17 -4.08
C SER A 117 3.56 -18.16 -4.56
N LEU A 118 2.33 -17.69 -4.79
CA LEU A 118 1.21 -18.51 -5.24
C LEU A 118 1.10 -18.58 -6.78
N TYR A 119 1.90 -17.79 -7.51
CA TYR A 119 1.91 -17.69 -8.97
C TYR A 119 3.34 -17.81 -9.52
#